data_AF-A0A927U3N7-F1
#
_entry.id   AF-A0A927U3N7-F1
#
_cell.length_a   1.000
_cell.length_b   1.000
_cell.length_c   1.000
_cell.angle_alpha   90.00
_cell.angle_beta   90.00
_cell.angle_gamma   90.00
#
_symmetry.space_group_name_H-M   'P 1'
#
loop_
_entity.id
_entity.type
_entity.pdbx_description
1 polymer ?
#
loop_
_entity_poly.entity_id
_entity_poly.type
_entity_poly.pdbx_seq_one_letter_code
_entity_poly.pdbx_strand_id
1 'polypeptide(L)'
;MKKILTEVQKKEKKVLVVIDEARKTDALVDFIQEFQILIRNEFPIYLIAAGLYDDIESLENADGLTFFLRASKYEMKPLNLTIIEDDYERTLGVSEDVAIEMAALTKGYAFAYQAFGKYMWESSDKQITKTVLAQVDEALSVKVYDKIWSELREKEKWYLRFIVEKDSMDVSELLELTKTSHSEWSGPRKRLIEKGILDGSDRGMIKVRLPRFREYVEKCTNS
;
A
#
# COMPACT_ATOMS: atom_id res chain seq x y z
N MET A 1 21.89 25.82 -3.63
CA MET A 1 21.84 24.92 -2.45
C MET A 1 22.95 25.17 -1.42
N LYS A 2 24.24 25.01 -1.77
CA LYS A 2 25.36 25.01 -0.80
C LYS A 2 25.42 26.23 0.12
N LYS A 3 25.30 27.46 -0.40
CA LYS A 3 25.26 28.69 0.42
C LYS A 3 24.18 28.66 1.50
N ILE A 4 22.99 28.17 1.16
CA ILE A 4 21.86 28.06 2.09
C ILE A 4 22.20 27.02 3.17
N LEU A 5 22.72 25.86 2.78
CA LEU A 5 23.09 24.80 3.72
C LEU A 5 24.23 25.19 4.66
N THR A 6 25.20 25.99 4.19
CA THR A 6 26.24 26.57 5.05
C THR A 6 25.64 27.48 6.13
N GLU A 7 24.69 28.34 5.78
CA GLU A 7 24.03 29.21 6.76
C GLU A 7 23.13 28.43 7.73
N VAL A 8 22.49 27.35 7.26
CA VAL A 8 21.74 26.43 8.13
C VAL A 8 22.66 25.74 9.13
N GLN A 9 23.82 25.27 8.67
CA GLN A 9 24.82 24.61 9.51
C GLN A 9 25.41 25.54 10.55
N LYS A 10 25.72 26.80 10.20
CA LYS A 10 26.16 27.83 11.16
C LYS A 10 25.13 28.10 12.26
N LYS A 11 23.86 27.87 11.97
CA LYS A 11 22.75 28.01 12.92
C LYS A 11 22.43 26.70 13.66
N GLU A 12 23.26 25.67 13.50
CA GLU A 12 23.08 24.33 14.09
C GLU A 12 21.73 23.69 13.73
N LYS A 13 21.17 24.06 12.57
CA LYS A 13 19.90 23.52 12.07
C LYS A 13 20.15 22.41 11.06
N LYS A 14 19.11 21.61 10.81
CA LYS A 14 19.09 20.51 9.84
C LYS A 14 18.01 20.77 8.79
N VAL A 15 18.23 20.28 7.58
CA VAL A 15 17.25 20.29 6.48
C VAL A 15 16.78 18.87 6.25
N LEU A 16 15.46 18.64 6.33
CA LEU A 16 14.83 17.39 5.90
C LEU A 16 14.07 17.65 4.61
N VAL A 17 14.41 16.92 3.57
CA VAL A 17 13.66 16.88 2.31
C VAL A 17 12.79 15.63 2.34
N VAL A 18 11.49 15.80 2.10
CA VAL A 18 10.55 14.70 1.98
C VAL A 18 10.00 14.69 0.57
N ILE A 19 10.05 13.54 -0.10
CA ILE A 19 9.52 13.32 -1.45
C ILE A 19 8.47 12.23 -1.34
N ASP A 20 7.22 12.60 -1.57
CA ASP A 20 6.12 11.65 -1.65
C ASP A 20 5.88 11.23 -3.11
N GLU A 21 5.33 10.03 -3.31
CA GLU A 21 5.19 9.37 -4.61
C GLU A 21 6.46 9.44 -5.48
N ALA A 22 7.64 9.19 -4.90
CA ALA A 22 8.92 9.18 -5.58
C ALA A 22 8.95 8.14 -6.70
N ARG A 23 9.12 8.59 -7.95
CA ARG A 23 9.25 7.74 -9.15
C ARG A 23 10.48 8.11 -9.96
N LYS A 24 11.00 7.15 -10.73
CA LYS A 24 12.13 7.39 -11.63
C LYS A 24 11.78 8.43 -12.69
N THR A 25 12.29 9.64 -12.47
CA THR A 25 12.22 10.78 -13.39
C THR A 25 13.61 11.39 -13.47
N ASP A 26 13.94 12.00 -14.61
CA ASP A 26 15.25 12.64 -14.79
C ASP A 26 15.51 13.69 -13.71
N ALA A 27 14.49 14.48 -13.37
CA ALA A 27 14.56 15.48 -12.31
C ALA A 27 14.86 14.88 -10.92
N LEU A 28 14.26 13.74 -10.58
CA LEU A 28 14.53 13.09 -9.30
C LEU A 28 15.92 12.45 -9.28
N VAL A 29 16.36 11.87 -10.41
CA VAL A 29 17.72 11.33 -10.55
C VAL A 29 18.76 12.44 -10.37
N ASP A 30 18.59 13.58 -11.05
CA ASP A 30 19.47 14.75 -10.93
C ASP A 30 19.51 15.26 -9.48
N PHE A 31 18.35 15.32 -8.82
CA PHE A 31 18.27 15.73 -7.42
C PHE A 31 19.03 14.78 -6.50
N ILE A 32 18.87 13.46 -6.65
CA ILE A 32 19.55 12.47 -5.80
C ILE A 32 21.07 12.52 -6.03
N GLN A 33 21.52 12.73 -7.27
CA GLN A 33 22.94 12.90 -7.59
C GLN A 33 23.54 14.14 -6.90
N GLU A 34 22.85 15.29 -6.94
CA GLU A 34 23.29 16.48 -6.19
C GLU A 34 23.23 16.24 -4.67
N PHE A 35 22.17 15.59 -4.17
CA PHE A 35 22.04 15.21 -2.76
C PHE A 35 23.25 14.38 -2.30
N GLN A 36 23.71 13.43 -3.11
CA GLN A 36 24.92 12.63 -2.84
C GLN A 36 26.17 13.50 -2.72
N ILE A 37 26.30 14.57 -3.50
CA ILE A 37 27.40 15.53 -3.38
C ILE A 37 27.27 16.32 -2.07
N LEU A 38 26.06 16.72 -1.69
CA LEU A 38 25.83 17.50 -0.47
C LEU A 38 26.14 16.72 0.80
N ILE A 39 25.69 15.47 0.92
CA ILE A 39 26.00 14.61 2.07
C ILE A 39 27.49 14.27 2.17
N ARG A 40 28.19 14.12 1.03
CA ARG A 40 29.65 13.89 1.00
C ARG A 40 30.45 15.09 1.51
N ASN A 41 29.88 16.29 1.40
CA ASN A 41 30.44 17.52 1.95
C ASN A 41 29.97 17.77 3.39
N GLU A 42 29.39 16.77 4.06
CA GLU A 42 28.94 16.83 5.46
C GLU A 42 27.90 17.92 5.75
N PHE A 43 27.13 18.33 4.74
CA PHE A 43 26.02 19.27 4.95
C PHE A 43 24.89 18.60 5.76
N PRO A 44 24.18 19.34 6.64
CA PRO A 44 23.14 18.81 7.51
C PRO A 44 21.80 18.62 6.77
N ILE A 45 21.82 17.83 5.69
CA ILE A 45 20.66 17.55 4.83
C ILE A 45 20.30 16.06 4.88
N TYR A 46 19.01 15.76 4.96
CA TYR A 46 18.43 14.42 5.04
C TYR A 46 17.33 14.26 4.01
N LEU A 47 17.09 13.03 3.56
CA LEU A 47 16.07 12.69 2.58
C LEU A 47 15.20 11.55 3.10
N ILE A 48 13.89 11.74 3.04
CA ILE A 48 12.88 10.68 3.13
C ILE A 48 12.16 10.64 1.79
N ALA A 49 12.20 9.50 1.11
CA ALA A 49 11.46 9.27 -0.11
C ALA A 49 10.47 8.14 0.12
N ALA A 50 9.20 8.37 -0.23
CA ALA A 50 8.13 7.37 -0.19
C ALA A 50 7.65 7.11 -1.61
N GLY A 51 7.44 5.85 -1.97
CA GLY A 51 7.00 5.45 -3.30
C GLY A 51 6.55 3.99 -3.30
N LEU A 52 5.96 3.54 -4.40
CA LEU A 52 5.66 2.12 -4.60
C LEU A 52 6.97 1.33 -4.74
N TYR A 53 6.91 0.03 -4.43
CA TYR A 53 8.09 -0.84 -4.47
C TYR A 53 8.83 -0.74 -5.81
N ASP A 54 8.11 -0.82 -6.94
CA ASP A 54 8.69 -0.73 -8.29
C ASP A 54 9.32 0.64 -8.58
N ASP A 55 8.68 1.70 -8.10
CA ASP A 55 9.16 3.06 -8.31
C ASP A 55 10.49 3.27 -7.54
N ILE A 56 10.58 2.74 -6.33
CA ILE A 56 11.81 2.76 -5.52
C ILE A 56 12.88 1.82 -6.10
N GLU A 57 12.52 0.60 -6.51
CA GLU A 57 13.45 -0.35 -7.12
C GLU A 57 14.00 0.17 -8.46
N SER A 58 13.16 0.82 -9.27
CA SER A 58 13.59 1.42 -10.54
C SER A 58 14.52 2.63 -10.34
N LEU A 59 14.28 3.44 -9.31
CA LEU A 59 15.17 4.52 -8.88
C LEU A 59 16.53 3.98 -8.41
N GLU A 60 16.54 2.91 -7.62
CA GLU A 60 17.76 2.26 -7.13
C GLU A 60 18.64 1.71 -8.25
N ASN A 61 18.01 1.15 -9.28
CA ASN A 61 18.69 0.58 -10.45
C ASN A 61 19.05 1.65 -11.50
N ALA A 62 18.86 2.94 -11.23
CA ALA A 62 19.30 3.99 -12.14
C ALA A 62 20.83 4.19 -12.06
N ASP A 63 21.42 4.43 -13.23
CA ASP A 63 22.87 4.64 -13.34
C ASP A 63 23.34 5.79 -12.44
N GLY A 64 24.40 5.55 -11.67
CA GLY A 64 25.01 6.54 -10.78
C GLY A 64 24.38 6.67 -9.39
N LEU A 65 23.32 5.91 -9.06
CA LEU A 65 22.63 6.00 -7.76
C LEU A 65 22.98 4.90 -6.76
N THR A 66 24.17 4.28 -6.85
CA THR A 66 24.59 3.18 -5.95
C THR A 66 24.64 3.55 -4.46
N PHE A 67 24.71 4.84 -4.12
CA PHE A 67 24.54 5.29 -2.73
C PHE A 67 23.12 5.02 -2.21
N PHE A 68 22.10 5.16 -3.05
CA PHE A 68 20.70 4.98 -2.69
C PHE A 68 20.40 3.53 -2.29
N LEU A 69 21.10 2.55 -2.87
CA LEU A 69 21.07 1.14 -2.45
C LEU A 69 21.47 0.92 -0.98
N ARG A 70 22.27 1.83 -0.40
CA ARG A 70 22.71 1.78 1.00
C ARG A 70 21.80 2.57 1.94
N ALA A 71 20.78 3.25 1.42
CA ALA A 71 19.81 3.93 2.26
C ALA A 71 19.02 2.92 3.10
N SER A 72 18.68 3.28 4.33
CA SER A 72 17.81 2.46 5.17
C SER A 72 16.42 2.40 4.55
N LYS A 73 15.94 1.18 4.28
CA LYS A 73 14.59 0.94 3.74
C LYS A 73 13.64 0.60 4.87
N TYR A 74 12.44 1.15 4.82
CA TYR A 74 11.36 0.79 5.72
C TYR A 74 10.14 0.40 4.90
N GLU A 75 9.82 -0.89 4.91
CA GLU A 75 8.59 -1.40 4.32
C GLU A 75 7.44 -1.19 5.32
N MET A 76 6.41 -0.47 4.90
CA MET A 76 5.20 -0.28 5.71
C MET A 76 4.48 -1.62 5.84
N LYS A 77 4.35 -2.09 7.09
CA LYS A 77 3.60 -3.29 7.43
C LYS A 77 2.14 -2.94 7.75
N PRO A 78 1.19 -3.88 7.60
CA PRO A 78 -0.16 -3.70 8.12
C PRO A 78 -0.14 -3.32 9.60
N LEU A 79 -1.10 -2.51 10.00
CA LEU A 79 -1.35 -2.20 11.40
C LEU A 79 -1.66 -3.48 12.17
N ASN A 80 -1.24 -3.52 13.44
CA ASN A 80 -1.50 -4.65 14.31
C ASN A 80 -3.00 -4.73 14.62
N LEU A 81 -3.62 -5.88 14.34
CA LEU A 81 -5.06 -6.07 14.51
C LEU A 81 -5.50 -5.94 15.97
N THR A 82 -4.70 -6.42 16.93
CA THR A 82 -4.97 -6.27 18.37
C THR A 82 -4.97 -4.80 18.81
N ILE A 83 -4.11 -3.97 18.20
CA ILE A 83 -4.10 -2.52 18.48
C ILE A 83 -5.35 -1.86 17.89
N ILE A 84 -5.77 -2.27 16.68
CA ILE A 84 -6.99 -1.75 16.05
C ILE A 84 -8.23 -2.12 16.85
N GLU A 85 -8.31 -3.36 17.31
CA GLU A 85 -9.38 -3.90 18.14
C GLU A 85 -9.52 -3.09 19.45
N ASP A 86 -8.45 -2.98 20.23
CA ASP A 86 -8.43 -2.21 21.49
C ASP A 86 -8.85 -0.75 21.25
N ASP A 87 -8.37 -0.14 20.17
CA ASP A 87 -8.74 1.23 19.84
C ASP A 87 -10.21 1.37 19.47
N TYR A 88 -10.79 0.46 18.67
CA TYR A 88 -12.22 0.49 18.36
C TYR A 88 -13.09 0.31 19.59
N GLU A 89 -12.76 -0.66 20.46
CA GLU A 89 -13.49 -0.87 21.71
C GLU A 89 -13.49 0.41 22.56
N ARG A 90 -12.31 1.00 22.75
CA ARG A 90 -12.15 2.19 23.59
C ARG A 90 -12.77 3.45 23.00
N THR A 91 -12.60 3.69 21.70
CA THR A 91 -13.02 4.95 21.06
C THR A 91 -14.48 4.93 20.67
N LEU A 92 -14.98 3.80 20.19
CA LEU A 92 -16.37 3.66 19.74
C LEU A 92 -17.28 3.08 20.81
N GLY A 93 -16.74 2.45 21.86
CA GLY A 93 -17.54 1.79 22.90
C GLY A 93 -18.41 0.65 22.36
N VAL A 94 -17.89 -0.08 21.38
CA VAL A 94 -18.49 -1.33 20.85
C VAL A 94 -18.08 -2.51 21.73
N SER A 95 -18.75 -3.66 21.62
CA SER A 95 -18.31 -4.87 22.32
C SER A 95 -17.03 -5.44 21.71
N GLU A 96 -16.28 -6.21 22.49
CA GLU A 96 -15.07 -6.95 22.05
C GLU A 96 -15.31 -7.72 20.74
N ASP A 97 -16.38 -8.53 20.66
CA ASP A 97 -16.73 -9.28 19.45
C ASP A 97 -16.86 -8.40 18.20
N VAL A 98 -17.44 -7.20 18.35
CA VAL A 98 -17.63 -6.25 17.24
C VAL A 98 -16.31 -5.58 16.89
N ALA A 99 -15.48 -5.24 17.89
CA ALA A 99 -14.16 -4.68 17.67
C ALA A 99 -13.25 -5.67 16.92
N ILE A 100 -13.28 -6.96 17.29
CA ILE A 100 -12.57 -8.05 16.60
C ILE A 100 -13.02 -8.14 15.14
N GLU A 101 -14.34 -8.17 14.90
CA GLU A 101 -14.89 -8.24 13.54
C GLU A 101 -14.47 -7.02 12.71
N MET A 102 -14.61 -5.81 13.27
CA MET A 102 -14.17 -4.57 12.62
C MET A 102 -12.68 -4.61 12.28
N ALA A 103 -11.83 -5.00 13.23
CA ALA A 103 -10.39 -5.09 13.05
C ALA A 103 -10.04 -6.08 11.94
N ALA A 104 -10.66 -7.27 11.93
CA ALA A 104 -10.47 -8.28 10.89
C ALA A 104 -10.83 -7.75 9.49
N LEU A 105 -11.95 -7.02 9.37
CA LEU A 105 -12.38 -6.40 8.10
C LEU A 105 -11.41 -5.35 7.57
N THR A 106 -10.58 -4.73 8.44
CA THR A 106 -9.55 -3.78 7.98
C THR A 106 -8.36 -4.46 7.30
N LYS A 107 -8.09 -5.74 7.60
CA LYS A 107 -6.83 -6.43 7.27
C LYS A 107 -5.56 -5.65 7.68
N GLY A 108 -5.65 -4.78 8.69
CA GLY A 108 -4.58 -3.88 9.12
C GLY A 108 -4.30 -2.72 8.16
N TYR A 109 -5.16 -2.48 7.17
CA TYR A 109 -5.00 -1.39 6.22
C TYR A 109 -5.45 -0.07 6.87
N ALA A 110 -4.52 0.88 6.98
CA ALA A 110 -4.71 2.12 7.75
C ALA A 110 -5.94 2.93 7.30
N PHE A 111 -6.18 3.04 5.99
CA PHE A 111 -7.34 3.78 5.50
C PHE A 111 -8.67 3.04 5.77
N ALA A 112 -8.68 1.70 5.71
CA ALA A 112 -9.88 0.94 6.08
C ALA A 112 -10.18 1.08 7.57
N TYR A 113 -9.14 1.06 8.41
CA TYR A 113 -9.26 1.35 9.84
C TYR A 113 -9.91 2.73 10.10
N GLN A 114 -9.44 3.76 9.41
CA GLN A 114 -10.04 5.10 9.51
C GLN A 114 -11.49 5.14 8.99
N ALA A 115 -11.77 4.48 7.87
CA ALA A 115 -13.11 4.46 7.27
C ALA A 115 -14.13 3.78 8.19
N PHE A 116 -13.81 2.59 8.70
CA PHE A 116 -14.67 1.88 9.65
C PHE A 116 -14.88 2.68 10.92
N GLY A 117 -13.83 3.26 11.50
CA GLY A 117 -13.95 4.12 12.69
C GLY A 117 -14.87 5.31 12.46
N LYS A 118 -14.72 6.01 11.32
CA LYS A 118 -15.58 7.14 10.96
C LYS A 118 -17.04 6.74 10.81
N TYR A 119 -17.34 5.74 9.98
CA TYR A 119 -18.72 5.41 9.64
C TYR A 119 -19.47 4.70 10.78
N MET A 120 -18.76 3.94 11.63
CA MET A 120 -19.34 3.42 12.87
C MET A 120 -19.65 4.54 13.88
N TRP A 121 -18.78 5.55 13.97
CA TRP A 121 -19.04 6.71 14.81
C TRP A 121 -20.27 7.50 14.31
N GLU A 122 -20.34 7.76 13.00
CA GLU A 122 -21.44 8.51 12.39
C GLU A 122 -22.79 7.78 12.48
N SER A 123 -22.81 6.45 12.35
CA SER A 123 -24.04 5.67 12.50
C SER A 123 -24.56 5.69 13.95
N SER A 124 -23.66 5.91 14.92
CA SER A 124 -23.93 5.72 16.36
C SER A 124 -24.39 4.29 16.72
N ASP A 125 -24.36 3.37 15.76
CA ASP A 125 -24.67 1.97 15.96
C ASP A 125 -23.50 1.31 16.69
N LYS A 126 -23.80 0.37 17.58
CA LYS A 126 -22.77 -0.48 18.23
C LYS A 126 -22.50 -1.76 17.45
N GLN A 127 -22.95 -1.83 16.21
CA GLN A 127 -22.93 -3.00 15.35
C GLN A 127 -22.60 -2.60 13.92
N ILE A 128 -21.95 -3.49 13.18
CA ILE A 128 -21.61 -3.27 11.78
C ILE A 128 -22.87 -3.43 10.93
N THR A 129 -23.48 -2.32 10.52
CA THR A 129 -24.68 -2.36 9.69
C THR A 129 -24.34 -2.44 8.20
N LYS A 130 -25.31 -2.86 7.38
CA LYS A 130 -25.19 -2.83 5.92
C LYS A 130 -24.86 -1.43 5.38
N THR A 131 -25.39 -0.39 6.03
CA THR A 131 -25.12 1.01 5.67
C THR A 131 -23.66 1.35 5.92
N VAL A 132 -23.12 1.00 7.10
CA VAL A 132 -21.70 1.21 7.42
C VAL A 132 -20.80 0.50 6.40
N LEU A 133 -21.08 -0.77 6.10
CA LEU A 133 -20.31 -1.52 5.11
C LEU A 133 -20.37 -0.85 3.72
N ALA A 134 -21.55 -0.42 3.28
CA ALA A 134 -21.70 0.25 2.00
C ALA A 134 -20.89 1.56 1.92
N GLN A 135 -20.90 2.35 3.00
CA GLN A 135 -20.13 3.60 3.08
C GLN A 135 -18.62 3.36 3.11
N VAL A 136 -18.18 2.33 3.84
CA VAL A 136 -16.77 1.91 3.86
C VAL A 136 -16.34 1.45 2.46
N ASP A 137 -17.14 0.61 1.81
CA ASP A 137 -16.87 0.13 0.45
C ASP A 137 -16.80 1.29 -0.56
N GLU A 138 -17.70 2.26 -0.47
CA GLU A 138 -17.70 3.46 -1.32
C GLU A 138 -16.46 4.32 -1.08
N ALA A 139 -16.08 4.54 0.18
CA ALA A 139 -14.88 5.28 0.54
C ALA A 139 -13.61 4.59 0.02
N LEU A 140 -13.51 3.27 0.18
CA LEU A 140 -12.40 2.47 -0.35
C LEU A 140 -12.35 2.51 -1.89
N SER A 141 -13.51 2.38 -2.54
CA SER A 141 -13.66 2.49 -3.99
C SER A 141 -13.08 3.79 -4.50
N VAL A 142 -13.65 4.92 -4.07
CA VAL A 142 -13.35 6.25 -4.61
C VAL A 142 -11.95 6.73 -4.24
N LYS A 143 -11.47 6.43 -3.02
CA LYS A 143 -10.20 6.96 -2.52
C LYS A 143 -8.99 6.11 -2.86
N VAL A 144 -9.18 4.80 -3.09
CA VAL A 144 -8.06 3.86 -3.25
C VAL A 144 -8.25 3.00 -4.49
N TYR A 145 -9.35 2.25 -4.57
CA TYR A 145 -9.45 1.14 -5.52
C TYR A 145 -9.68 1.58 -6.97
N ASP A 146 -10.38 2.69 -7.22
CA ASP A 146 -10.55 3.20 -8.58
C ASP A 146 -9.22 3.55 -9.24
N LYS A 147 -8.30 4.19 -8.49
CA LYS A 147 -6.94 4.47 -8.96
C LYS A 147 -6.20 3.17 -9.25
N ILE A 148 -6.16 2.24 -8.27
CA ILE A 148 -5.49 0.95 -8.43
C ILE A 148 -6.02 0.20 -9.65
N TRP A 149 -7.33 0.04 -9.75
CA TRP A 149 -7.99 -0.71 -10.81
C TRP A 149 -7.77 -0.11 -12.20
N SER A 150 -7.76 1.23 -12.31
CA SER A 150 -7.50 1.93 -13.57
C SER A 150 -6.09 1.67 -14.11
N GLU A 151 -5.11 1.42 -13.23
CA GLU A 151 -3.73 1.12 -13.59
C GLU A 151 -3.49 -0.38 -13.91
N LEU A 152 -4.48 -1.25 -13.66
CA LEU A 152 -4.36 -2.67 -13.94
C LEU A 152 -4.61 -2.97 -15.42
N ARG A 153 -3.84 -3.93 -15.94
CA ARG A 153 -4.04 -4.50 -17.26
C ARG A 153 -5.25 -5.42 -17.26
N GLU A 154 -5.89 -5.60 -18.42
CA GLU A 154 -7.05 -6.48 -18.54
C GLU A 154 -6.76 -7.93 -18.11
N LYS A 155 -5.56 -8.46 -18.38
CA LYS A 155 -5.17 -9.80 -17.89
C LYS A 155 -5.07 -9.86 -16.36
N GLU A 156 -4.64 -8.79 -15.70
CA GLU A 156 -4.59 -8.72 -14.23
C GLU A 156 -5.99 -8.64 -13.63
N LYS A 157 -6.83 -7.74 -14.16
CA LYS A 157 -8.24 -7.63 -13.76
C LYS A 157 -8.95 -8.97 -13.92
N TRP A 158 -8.71 -9.68 -15.02
CA TRP A 158 -9.28 -11.00 -15.27
C TRP A 158 -8.89 -12.03 -14.21
N TYR A 159 -7.60 -12.17 -13.87
CA TYR A 159 -7.18 -13.08 -12.80
C TYR A 159 -7.78 -12.70 -11.44
N LEU A 160 -7.84 -11.40 -11.13
CA LEU A 160 -8.39 -10.93 -9.86
C LEU A 160 -9.85 -11.36 -9.65
N ARG A 161 -10.66 -11.48 -10.71
CA ARG A 161 -12.05 -11.98 -10.62
C ARG A 161 -12.14 -13.39 -10.03
N PHE A 162 -11.12 -14.22 -10.22
CA PHE A 162 -11.08 -15.57 -9.65
C PHE A 162 -10.44 -15.55 -8.26
N ILE A 163 -9.37 -14.76 -8.09
CA ILE A 163 -8.58 -14.76 -6.86
C ILE A 163 -9.38 -14.22 -5.66
N VAL A 164 -10.13 -13.14 -5.85
CA VAL A 164 -10.86 -12.47 -4.76
C VAL A 164 -12.02 -13.27 -4.17
N GLU A 165 -12.39 -14.39 -4.81
CA GLU A 165 -13.41 -15.31 -4.29
C GLU A 165 -13.00 -15.94 -2.95
N LYS A 166 -11.69 -15.97 -2.66
CA LYS A 166 -11.14 -16.45 -1.39
C LYS A 166 -10.12 -15.46 -0.84
N ASP A 167 -10.01 -15.38 0.49
CA ASP A 167 -8.93 -14.61 1.13
C ASP A 167 -7.54 -15.17 0.81
N SER A 168 -7.46 -16.49 0.60
CA SER A 168 -6.26 -17.18 0.15
C SER A 168 -6.63 -18.26 -0.87
N MET A 169 -5.80 -18.39 -1.91
CA MET A 169 -6.01 -19.32 -3.01
C MET A 169 -4.71 -20.05 -3.35
N ASP A 170 -4.80 -21.35 -3.61
CA ASP A 170 -3.69 -22.14 -4.15
C ASP A 170 -3.46 -21.78 -5.62
N VAL A 171 -2.20 -21.62 -6.01
CA VAL A 171 -1.82 -21.25 -7.38
C VAL A 171 -2.24 -22.35 -8.37
N SER A 172 -2.13 -23.62 -7.99
CA SER A 172 -2.56 -24.74 -8.82
C SER A 172 -4.08 -24.71 -9.03
N GLU A 173 -4.84 -24.45 -7.96
CA GLU A 173 -6.29 -24.25 -8.05
C GLU A 173 -6.65 -23.10 -8.99
N LEU A 174 -5.97 -21.95 -8.86
CA LEU A 174 -6.18 -20.81 -9.76
C LEU A 174 -5.95 -21.23 -11.22
N LEU A 175 -4.83 -21.89 -11.51
CA LEU A 175 -4.46 -22.29 -12.87
C LEU A 175 -5.42 -23.31 -13.47
N GLU A 176 -5.99 -24.20 -12.66
CA GLU A 176 -7.05 -25.13 -13.08
C GLU A 176 -8.34 -24.38 -13.43
N LEU A 177 -8.75 -23.43 -12.60
CA LEU A 177 -9.95 -22.60 -12.82
C LEU A 177 -9.81 -21.74 -14.08
N THR A 178 -8.65 -21.11 -14.27
CA THR A 178 -8.37 -20.20 -15.39
C THR A 178 -7.96 -20.94 -16.66
N LYS A 179 -7.60 -22.23 -16.56
CA LYS A 179 -7.02 -23.03 -17.65
C LYS A 179 -5.78 -22.38 -18.27
N THR A 180 -4.98 -21.72 -17.43
CA THR A 180 -3.74 -21.05 -17.85
C THR A 180 -2.51 -21.78 -17.33
N SER A 181 -1.36 -21.45 -17.90
CA SER A 181 -0.08 -22.01 -17.47
C SER A 181 0.66 -21.14 -16.43
N HIS A 182 1.61 -21.73 -15.71
CA HIS A 182 2.49 -20.99 -14.80
C HIS A 182 3.26 -19.85 -15.49
N SER A 183 3.68 -20.05 -16.75
CA SER A 183 4.39 -19.01 -17.50
C SER A 183 3.51 -17.79 -17.75
N GLU A 184 2.23 -18.00 -18.07
CA GLU A 184 1.27 -16.93 -18.28
C GLU A 184 0.85 -16.21 -17.00
N TRP A 185 0.84 -16.91 -15.86
CA TRP A 185 0.53 -16.33 -14.55
C TRP A 185 1.71 -15.56 -13.94
N SER A 186 2.95 -15.97 -14.24
CA SER A 186 4.17 -15.41 -13.64
C SER A 186 4.25 -13.87 -13.72
N GLY A 187 3.96 -13.30 -14.88
CA GLY A 187 4.00 -11.85 -15.13
C GLY A 187 2.91 -11.09 -14.35
N PRO A 188 1.61 -11.43 -14.52
CA PRO A 188 0.53 -10.86 -13.71
C PRO A 188 0.74 -11.01 -12.21
N ARG A 189 1.17 -12.20 -11.74
CA ARG A 189 1.48 -12.44 -10.32
C ARG A 189 2.47 -11.43 -9.77
N LYS A 190 3.61 -11.27 -10.47
CA LYS A 190 4.68 -10.35 -10.06
C LYS A 190 4.14 -8.93 -9.90
N ARG A 191 3.45 -8.40 -10.91
CA ARG A 191 2.91 -7.03 -10.90
C ARG A 191 1.82 -6.81 -9.85
N LEU A 192 0.97 -7.81 -9.59
CA LEU A 192 -0.06 -7.71 -8.55
C LEU A 192 0.53 -7.74 -7.13
N ILE A 193 1.63 -8.46 -6.92
CA ILE A 193 2.36 -8.45 -5.63
C ILE A 193 3.08 -7.12 -5.45
N GLU A 194 3.76 -6.63 -6.50
CA GLU A 194 4.48 -5.36 -6.51
C GLU A 194 3.58 -4.16 -6.24
N LYS A 195 2.37 -4.16 -6.81
CA LYS A 195 1.32 -3.16 -6.52
C LYS A 195 0.70 -3.32 -5.12
N GLY A 196 1.14 -4.28 -4.32
CA GLY A 196 0.65 -4.52 -2.95
C GLY A 196 -0.79 -5.07 -2.89
N ILE A 197 -1.34 -5.55 -4.01
CA ILE A 197 -2.70 -6.10 -4.07
C ILE A 197 -2.70 -7.53 -3.53
N LEU A 198 -1.69 -8.32 -3.93
CA LEU A 198 -1.52 -9.69 -3.50
C LEU A 198 -0.30 -9.86 -2.60
N ASP A 199 -0.36 -10.85 -1.74
CA ASP A 199 0.77 -11.41 -1.03
C ASP A 199 1.04 -12.82 -1.59
N GLY A 200 2.27 -13.06 -2.01
CA GLY A 200 2.74 -14.34 -2.53
C GLY A 200 4.00 -14.84 -1.83
N SER A 201 4.19 -14.47 -0.56
CA SER A 201 5.28 -14.92 0.31
C SER A 201 5.22 -16.42 0.60
N ASP A 202 4.02 -16.96 0.73
CA ASP A 202 3.79 -18.40 0.93
C ASP A 202 3.92 -19.16 -0.40
N ARG A 203 4.78 -20.20 -0.40
CA ARG A 203 5.02 -20.99 -1.61
C ARG A 203 3.74 -21.68 -2.07
N GLY A 204 3.37 -21.44 -3.33
CA GLY A 204 2.18 -22.06 -3.95
C GLY A 204 0.86 -21.40 -3.56
N MET A 205 0.87 -20.39 -2.70
CA MET A 205 -0.32 -19.67 -2.27
C MET A 205 -0.26 -18.20 -2.67
N ILE A 206 -1.45 -17.61 -2.81
CA ILE A 206 -1.64 -16.17 -2.96
C ILE A 206 -2.75 -15.71 -2.00
N LYS A 207 -2.59 -14.50 -1.46
CA LYS A 207 -3.54 -13.89 -0.52
C LYS A 207 -3.88 -12.49 -0.97
N VAL A 208 -5.15 -12.10 -0.83
CA VAL A 208 -5.59 -10.72 -1.13
C VAL A 208 -5.30 -9.84 0.09
N ARG A 209 -4.43 -8.84 -0.09
CA ARG A 209 -4.02 -7.90 0.97
C ARG A 209 -5.07 -6.83 1.25
N LEU A 210 -5.79 -6.42 0.21
CA LEU A 210 -6.72 -5.30 0.29
C LEU A 210 -8.04 -5.72 0.99
N PRO A 211 -8.50 -4.97 2.00
CA PRO A 211 -9.78 -5.25 2.68
C PRO A 211 -10.95 -4.96 1.76
N ARG A 212 -12.04 -5.75 1.85
CA ARG A 212 -13.27 -5.51 1.06
C ARG A 212 -13.04 -5.41 -0.46
N PHE A 213 -11.93 -5.95 -0.96
CA PHE A 213 -11.55 -5.80 -2.37
C PHE A 213 -12.37 -6.73 -3.29
N ARG A 214 -12.85 -7.84 -2.75
CA ARG A 214 -13.80 -8.73 -3.43
C ARG A 214 -15.04 -7.96 -3.87
N GLU A 215 -15.64 -7.20 -2.96
CA GLU A 215 -16.89 -6.48 -3.21
C GLU A 215 -16.69 -5.31 -4.17
N TYR A 216 -15.49 -4.71 -4.18
CA TYR A 216 -15.09 -3.78 -5.22
C TYR A 216 -15.03 -4.44 -6.60
N VAL A 217 -14.32 -5.56 -6.72
CA VAL A 217 -14.17 -6.29 -7.99
C VAL A 217 -15.54 -6.74 -8.52
N GLU A 218 -16.40 -7.31 -7.67
CA GLU A 218 -17.75 -7.74 -8.03
C GLU A 218 -18.60 -6.58 -8.60
N LYS A 219 -18.51 -5.38 -8.00
CA LYS A 219 -19.18 -4.17 -8.52
C LYS A 219 -18.66 -3.79 -9.92
N CYS A 220 -17.35 -3.81 -10.12
CA CYS A 220 -16.74 -3.48 -11.42
C CYS A 220 -17.03 -4.52 -12.51
N THR A 221 -17.37 -5.76 -12.16
CA THR A 221 -17.69 -6.81 -13.16
C THR A 221 -19.17 -6.90 -13.51
N ASN A 222 -20.04 -6.42 -12.63
CA ASN A 222 -21.49 -6.44 -12.82
C ASN A 222 -22.05 -5.12 -13.39
N SER A 223 -21.18 -4.13 -13.63
CA SER A 223 -21.48 -2.84 -14.26
C SER A 223 -21.08 -2.85 -15.73
#